data_AF-A0A835C8G9-F1
#
_entry.id   AF-A0A835C8G9-F1
#
_cell.length_a   1.000
_cell.length_b   1.000
_cell.length_c   1.000
_cell.angle_alpha   90.00
_cell.angle_beta   90.00
_cell.angle_gamma   90.00
#
_symmetry.space_group_name_H-M   'P 1'
#
loop_
_entity.id
_entity.type
_entity.pdbx_description
1 polymer ?
#
loop_
_entity_poly.entity_id
_entity_poly.type
_entity_poly.pdbx_seq_one_letter_code
_entity_poly.pdbx_strand_id
1 'polypeptide(L)'
;MQHTSHSDDKIMGFLKNVIATKINSSAESEVIVGFIDCGIWPETENFSYENLGVVPKQWRGTCAGGKNFTCNKNIIGARYYGNRDFARDFDGHGTHTASIAAGNIVHNASFYGVTQD
;
A
#
# COMPACT_ATOMS: atom_id res chain seq x y z
N MET A 1 9.85 4.76 2.03
CA MET A 1 9.37 5.32 0.75
C MET A 1 9.09 6.80 0.95
N GLN A 2 9.77 7.71 0.23
CA GLN A 2 9.60 9.16 0.42
C GLN A 2 8.85 9.87 -0.70
N HIS A 3 8.59 9.21 -1.84
CA HIS A 3 8.14 9.92 -3.04
C HIS A 3 6.79 10.62 -2.91
N THR A 4 5.93 10.21 -1.96
CA THR A 4 4.61 10.82 -1.73
C THR A 4 4.58 11.94 -0.69
N SER A 5 5.69 12.27 -0.02
CA SER A 5 5.66 13.24 1.09
C SER A 5 5.23 14.65 0.68
N HIS A 6 5.41 15.02 -0.60
CA HIS A 6 5.13 16.34 -1.15
C HIS A 6 4.32 16.30 -2.46
N SER A 7 4.20 15.14 -3.12
CA SER A 7 3.59 15.05 -4.45
C SER A 7 2.11 15.38 -4.42
N ASP A 8 1.41 14.87 -3.43
CA ASP A 8 -0.04 14.93 -3.39
C ASP A 8 -0.46 16.36 -3.03
N ASP A 9 0.04 16.90 -1.92
CA ASP A 9 -0.35 18.20 -1.40
C ASP A 9 0.32 19.39 -2.11
N LYS A 10 1.65 19.40 -2.24
CA LYS A 10 2.41 20.57 -2.73
C LYS A 10 2.48 20.66 -4.26
N ILE A 11 2.31 19.54 -4.97
CA ILE A 11 2.37 19.51 -6.44
C ILE A 11 0.97 19.36 -7.05
N MET A 12 0.23 18.31 -6.66
CA MET A 12 -1.07 17.99 -7.27
C MET A 12 -2.24 18.74 -6.61
N GLY A 13 -2.02 19.40 -5.46
CA GLY A 13 -3.05 20.16 -4.75
C GLY A 13 -4.05 19.29 -3.99
N PHE A 14 -3.71 18.02 -3.76
CA PHE A 14 -4.45 17.06 -2.97
C PHE A 14 -4.25 17.30 -1.46
N LEU A 15 -4.83 18.40 -0.97
CA LEU A 15 -4.76 18.77 0.44
C LEU A 15 -5.57 17.79 1.31
N LYS A 16 -4.90 17.12 2.25
CA LYS A 16 -5.47 16.08 3.13
C LYS A 16 -6.80 16.51 3.78
N ASN A 17 -6.87 17.73 4.32
CA ASN A 17 -8.07 18.25 4.98
C ASN A 17 -9.24 18.49 4.01
N VAL A 18 -8.94 18.81 2.75
CA VAL A 18 -9.95 19.02 1.71
C VAL A 18 -10.47 17.66 1.22
N ILE A 19 -9.58 16.70 1.01
CA ILE A 19 -9.93 15.37 0.53
C ILE A 19 -10.70 14.57 1.57
N ALA A 20 -10.33 14.67 2.85
CA ALA A 20 -11.05 13.98 3.93
C ALA A 20 -12.54 14.33 3.98
N THR A 21 -12.94 15.51 3.48
CA THR A 21 -14.35 15.93 3.40
C THR A 21 -15.07 15.47 2.11
N LYS A 22 -14.33 15.00 1.11
CA LYS A 22 -14.86 14.48 -0.16
C LYS A 22 -14.84 12.94 -0.24
N ILE A 23 -13.98 12.29 0.52
CA ILE A 23 -13.87 10.83 0.57
C ILE A 23 -15.15 10.22 1.12
N ASN A 24 -15.71 9.26 0.39
CA ASN A 24 -16.68 8.32 0.93
C ASN A 24 -15.93 7.08 1.42
N SER A 25 -15.60 7.08 2.71
CA SER A 25 -14.78 6.03 3.32
C SER A 25 -15.40 4.63 3.19
N SER A 26 -16.73 4.52 3.16
CA SER A 26 -17.42 3.25 2.93
C SER A 26 -17.17 2.73 1.53
N ALA A 27 -17.33 3.59 0.51
CA ALA A 27 -17.14 3.20 -0.88
C ALA A 27 -15.67 2.87 -1.20
N GLU A 28 -14.73 3.66 -0.68
CA GLU A 28 -13.30 3.42 -0.89
C GLU A 28 -12.82 2.12 -0.25
N SER A 29 -13.35 1.77 0.93
CA SER A 29 -13.00 0.53 1.60
C SER A 29 -13.39 -0.74 0.82
N GLU A 30 -14.28 -0.63 -0.17
CA GLU A 30 -14.71 -1.73 -1.03
C GLU A 30 -13.89 -1.85 -2.33
N VAL A 31 -13.07 -0.85 -2.65
CA VAL A 31 -12.19 -0.85 -3.83
C VAL A 31 -10.93 -1.66 -3.53
N ILE A 32 -10.57 -2.53 -4.47
CA ILE A 32 -9.37 -3.37 -4.37
C ILE A 32 -8.45 -2.99 -5.53
N VAL A 33 -7.25 -2.53 -5.20
CA VAL A 33 -6.22 -2.17 -6.20
C VAL A 33 -5.24 -3.34 -6.36
N GLY A 34 -5.15 -3.87 -7.57
CA GLY A 34 -4.22 -4.95 -7.92
C GLY A 34 -2.93 -4.41 -8.51
N PHE A 35 -1.78 -4.91 -8.04
CA PHE A 35 -0.46 -4.58 -8.56
C PHE A 35 0.17 -5.80 -9.23
N ILE A 36 0.64 -5.62 -10.47
CA ILE A 36 1.43 -6.63 -11.20
C ILE A 36 2.86 -6.10 -11.25
N ASP A 37 3.68 -6.50 -10.27
CA ASP A 37 5.02 -5.95 -10.05
C ASP A 37 5.97 -7.02 -9.49
N CYS A 38 7.15 -6.64 -8.99
CA CYS A 38 8.17 -7.53 -8.45
C CYS A 38 7.87 -8.05 -7.02
N GLY A 39 6.66 -7.79 -6.49
CA GLY A 39 6.19 -8.27 -5.21
C GLY A 39 5.76 -7.13 -4.28
N ILE A 40 5.63 -7.43 -3.00
CA ILE A 40 5.43 -6.43 -1.95
C ILE A 40 6.16 -6.83 -0.66
N TRP A 41 6.63 -5.85 0.12
CA TRP A 41 7.13 -6.03 1.48
C TRP A 41 6.02 -5.73 2.50
N PRO A 42 5.34 -6.74 3.06
CA PRO A 42 4.13 -6.52 3.85
C PRO A 42 4.36 -5.88 5.22
N GLU A 43 5.59 -5.90 5.74
CA GLU A 43 5.93 -5.40 7.07
C GLU A 43 6.21 -3.88 7.12
N THR A 44 6.05 -3.14 6.02
CA THR A 44 6.22 -1.67 6.06
C THR A 44 5.04 -0.98 6.73
N GLU A 45 5.27 0.18 7.35
CA GLU A 45 4.20 0.99 7.96
C GLU A 45 3.14 1.45 6.94
N ASN A 46 3.53 1.61 5.67
CA ASN A 46 2.61 1.91 4.58
C ASN A 46 1.50 0.86 4.42
N PHE A 47 1.72 -0.38 4.86
CA PHE A 47 0.75 -1.47 4.78
C PHE A 47 0.24 -1.93 6.15
N SER A 48 0.32 -1.06 7.17
CA SER A 48 -0.31 -1.27 8.47
C SER A 48 -1.83 -1.50 8.31
N TYR A 49 -2.40 -2.27 9.23
CA TYR A 49 -3.79 -2.73 9.20
C TYR A 49 -4.56 -2.44 10.49
N GLU A 50 -3.96 -1.69 11.43
CA GLU A 50 -4.52 -1.48 12.78
C GLU A 50 -5.89 -0.79 12.77
N ASN A 51 -6.13 0.10 11.80
CA ASN A 51 -7.35 0.90 11.70
C ASN A 51 -8.22 0.56 10.48
N LEU A 52 -8.00 -0.61 9.86
CA LEU A 52 -8.76 -1.04 8.71
C LEU A 52 -9.99 -1.87 9.10
N GLY A 53 -11.07 -1.65 8.34
CA GLY A 53 -12.29 -2.44 8.39
C GLY A 53 -12.08 -3.90 7.97
N VAL A 54 -13.17 -4.62 7.73
CA VAL A 54 -13.08 -6.00 7.24
C VAL A 54 -12.75 -6.02 5.75
N VAL A 55 -12.05 -7.06 5.31
CA VAL A 55 -11.80 -7.31 3.89
C VAL A 55 -13.14 -7.34 3.13
N PRO A 56 -13.26 -6.69 1.95
CA PRO A 56 -14.51 -6.66 1.19
C PRO A 56 -15.06 -8.06 0.94
N LYS A 57 -16.35 -8.27 1.21
CA LYS A 57 -17.01 -9.60 1.09
C LYS A 57 -16.94 -10.19 -0.32
N GLN A 58 -16.80 -9.34 -1.33
CA GLN A 58 -16.67 -9.72 -2.73
C GLN A 58 -15.28 -10.23 -3.10
N TRP A 59 -14.27 -10.04 -2.24
CA TRP A 59 -12.92 -10.52 -2.47
C TRP A 59 -12.88 -12.06 -2.46
N ARG A 60 -12.37 -12.64 -3.55
CA ARG A 60 -12.24 -14.09 -3.75
C ARG A 60 -10.80 -14.53 -4.00
N GLY A 61 -9.85 -13.62 -3.89
CA GLY A 61 -8.43 -13.94 -4.06
C GLY A 61 -7.87 -14.69 -2.85
N THR A 62 -6.62 -15.10 -2.98
CA THR A 62 -5.93 -15.92 -1.98
C THR A 62 -4.65 -15.24 -1.53
N CYS A 63 -4.23 -15.51 -0.30
CA CYS A 63 -2.86 -15.23 0.11
C CYS A 63 -1.94 -16.40 -0.27
N ALA A 64 -1.39 -16.37 -1.48
CA ALA A 64 -0.44 -17.34 -2.00
C ALA A 64 0.96 -16.69 -2.11
N GLY A 65 1.44 -16.11 -1.02
CA GLY A 65 2.67 -15.32 -1.00
C GLY A 65 3.97 -16.12 -0.91
N GLY A 66 3.90 -17.44 -0.76
CA GLY A 66 5.07 -18.31 -0.54
C GLY A 66 5.43 -18.45 0.94
N LYS A 67 6.63 -18.96 1.23
CA LYS A 67 7.10 -19.18 2.61
C LYS A 67 7.33 -17.83 3.32
N ASN A 68 6.93 -17.74 4.59
CA ASN A 68 7.09 -16.54 5.43
C ASN A 68 6.43 -15.28 4.83
N PHE A 69 5.23 -15.44 4.26
CA PHE A 69 4.42 -14.34 3.76
C PHE A 69 3.00 -14.45 4.31
N THR A 70 2.54 -13.38 4.96
CA THR A 70 1.21 -13.32 5.57
C THR A 70 0.49 -12.08 5.08
N CYS A 71 -0.68 -12.28 4.48
CA CYS A 71 -1.60 -11.22 4.12
C CYS A 71 -2.29 -10.67 5.37
N ASN A 72 -2.71 -9.42 5.32
CA ASN A 72 -3.42 -8.73 6.38
C ASN A 72 -4.68 -8.05 5.82
N LYS A 73 -5.28 -7.11 6.56
CA LYS A 73 -6.48 -6.39 6.09
C LYS A 73 -6.19 -5.31 5.04
N ASN A 74 -4.92 -4.92 4.88
CA ASN A 74 -4.44 -3.99 3.86
C ASN A 74 -4.02 -4.75 2.59
N ILE A 75 -3.02 -5.62 2.73
CA ILE A 75 -2.59 -6.56 1.69
C ILE A 75 -3.46 -7.82 1.82
N ILE A 76 -4.62 -7.80 1.18
CA ILE A 76 -5.64 -8.87 1.30
C ILE A 76 -5.38 -10.07 0.37
N GLY A 77 -4.40 -9.94 -0.53
CA GLY A 77 -4.06 -10.92 -1.54
C GLY A 77 -2.60 -10.81 -1.95
N ALA A 78 -1.99 -11.96 -2.24
CA ALA A 78 -0.64 -12.01 -2.77
C ALA A 78 -0.50 -13.26 -3.64
N ARG A 79 0.20 -13.12 -4.76
CA ARG A 79 0.51 -14.23 -5.65
C ARG A 79 1.75 -13.88 -6.47
N TYR A 80 2.49 -14.91 -6.85
CA TYR A 80 3.64 -14.81 -7.74
C TYR A 80 3.43 -15.71 -8.95
N TYR A 81 4.15 -15.42 -10.04
CA TYR A 81 4.07 -16.15 -11.30
C TYR A 81 5.47 -16.27 -11.92
N GLY A 82 5.62 -17.21 -12.87
CA GLY A 82 6.90 -17.49 -13.53
C GLY A 82 7.87 -18.25 -12.62
N ASN A 83 9.17 -18.01 -12.77
CA ASN A 83 10.24 -18.69 -12.02
C ASN A 83 10.46 -18.10 -10.61
N ARG A 84 9.39 -17.65 -9.95
CA ARG A 84 9.43 -17.12 -8.59
C ARG A 84 8.75 -18.11 -7.66
N ASP A 85 9.17 -18.11 -6.39
CA ASP A 85 8.60 -18.96 -5.33
C ASP A 85 7.98 -18.14 -4.19
N PHE A 86 7.94 -16.82 -4.32
CA PHE A 86 7.42 -15.91 -3.31
C PHE A 86 6.89 -14.61 -3.94
N ALA A 87 5.90 -14.01 -3.28
CA ALA A 87 5.38 -12.67 -3.60
C ALA A 87 6.11 -11.56 -2.82
N ARG A 88 7.07 -11.92 -1.96
CA ARG A 88 7.89 -10.99 -1.22
C ARG A 88 8.78 -10.19 -2.17
N ASP A 89 8.81 -8.89 -1.98
CA ASP A 89 9.65 -7.99 -2.75
C ASP A 89 11.08 -7.96 -2.19
N PHE A 90 12.08 -8.22 -3.03
CA PHE A 90 13.50 -8.04 -2.68
C PHE A 90 14.19 -7.00 -3.57
N ASP A 91 13.46 -6.44 -4.53
CA ASP A 91 13.94 -5.42 -5.45
C ASP A 91 13.55 -4.02 -4.96
N GLY A 92 12.35 -3.89 -4.39
CA GLY A 92 11.81 -2.68 -3.79
C GLY A 92 10.84 -1.92 -4.69
N HIS A 93 10.90 -2.13 -6.02
CA HIS A 93 10.06 -1.42 -6.98
C HIS A 93 8.56 -1.65 -6.72
N GLY A 94 8.14 -2.89 -6.46
CA GLY A 94 6.73 -3.23 -6.27
C GLY A 94 6.18 -2.65 -4.97
N THR A 95 6.95 -2.74 -3.89
CA THR A 95 6.61 -2.11 -2.62
C THR A 95 6.51 -0.58 -2.78
N HIS A 96 7.43 0.00 -3.54
CA HIS A 96 7.46 1.44 -3.78
C HIS A 96 6.24 1.92 -4.58
N THR A 97 5.95 1.27 -5.71
CA THR A 97 4.78 1.53 -6.56
C THR A 97 3.48 1.35 -5.76
N ALA A 98 3.35 0.26 -5.00
CA ALA A 98 2.16 0.02 -4.19
C ALA A 98 1.96 1.07 -3.09
N SER A 99 3.05 1.53 -2.47
CA SER A 99 2.98 2.57 -1.43
C SER A 99 2.54 3.94 -1.97
N ILE A 100 2.84 4.24 -3.25
CA ILE A 100 2.40 5.47 -3.89
C ILE A 100 0.90 5.45 -4.13
N ALA A 101 0.38 4.36 -4.69
CA ALA A 101 -1.00 4.30 -5.13
C ALA A 101 -2.01 3.98 -4.01
N ALA A 102 -1.61 3.19 -3.01
CA ALA A 102 -2.50 2.69 -1.96
C ALA A 102 -1.84 2.57 -0.57
N GLY A 103 -0.72 3.26 -0.34
CA GLY A 103 -0.07 3.27 0.96
C GLY A 103 -0.82 4.10 2.00
N ASN A 104 -0.74 3.67 3.26
CA ASN A 104 -1.18 4.48 4.38
C ASN A 104 -0.31 5.74 4.54
N ILE A 105 -0.88 6.73 5.23
CA ILE A 105 -0.12 7.89 5.72
C ILE A 105 0.89 7.40 6.77
N VAL A 106 2.17 7.65 6.50
CA VAL A 106 3.27 7.42 7.43
C VAL A 106 3.81 8.78 7.87
N HIS A 107 3.85 9.03 9.18
CA HIS A 107 4.37 10.27 9.73
C HIS A 107 5.90 10.22 9.81
N ASN A 108 6.55 11.37 9.66
CA ASN A 108 8.02 11.52 9.75
C ASN A 108 8.83 10.68 8.74
N ALA A 109 8.23 10.32 7.60
CA ALA A 109 8.93 9.63 6.53
C ALA A 109 9.95 10.56 5.84
N SER A 110 11.22 10.15 5.80
CA SER A 110 12.31 10.91 5.15
C SER A 110 13.39 10.00 4.56
N PHE A 111 14.19 10.51 3.61
CA PHE A 111 15.32 9.81 3.00
C PHE A 111 16.59 10.44 3.53
N TYR A 112 17.21 9.84 4.56
CA TYR A 112 18.39 10.46 5.17
C TYR A 112 18.15 11.94 5.55
N GLY A 113 16.93 12.29 5.98
CA GLY A 113 16.53 13.68 6.31
C GLY A 113 16.07 14.54 5.12
N VAL A 114 16.24 14.08 3.88
CA VAL A 114 15.65 14.73 2.71
C VAL A 114 14.14 14.49 2.75
N THR A 115 13.35 15.57 2.66
CA THR A 115 11.87 15.65 2.82
C THR A 115 11.33 15.59 4.25
N GLN A 116 12.14 15.83 5.28
CA GLN A 116 11.63 16.06 6.64
C GLN A 116 11.19 17.54 6.74
N ASP A 117 9.88 17.78 6.88
CA ASP A 117 9.34 19.12 7.19
C ASP A 117 9.68 19.51 8.64
#